data_AF-A0A438CTJ9-F1
#
_entry.id   AF-A0A438CTJ9-F1
#
_cell.length_a   1.000
_cell.length_b   1.000
_cell.length_c   1.000
_cell.angle_alpha   90.00
_cell.angle_beta   90.00
_cell.angle_gamma   90.00
#
_symmetry.space_group_name_H-M   'P 1'
#
loop_
_entity.id
_entity.type
_entity.pdbx_description
1 polymer ?
#
loop_
_entity_poly.entity_id
_entity_poly.type
_entity_poly.pdbx_seq_one_letter_code
_entity_poly.pdbx_strand_id
1 'polypeptide(L)'
;MATYLKLLTTTVYDRVGGVRDHIIKLKHYFNKANELKVELSEKFLKWLILESLPTSFDAMKLTYNALKEEWTLEKLMSIVVQHEVSLKKNETHFIALVTNQGSNMKKKPPHKNSIECKHD
;
A
#
# COMPACT_ATOMS: atom_id res chain seq x y z
N MET A 1 12.42 -1.52 -30.33
CA MET A 1 11.11 -2.09 -29.94
C MET A 1 11.12 -2.80 -28.57
N ALA A 2 12.21 -3.47 -28.16
CA ALA A 2 12.23 -4.26 -26.91
C ALA A 2 12.19 -3.46 -25.58
N THR A 3 12.50 -2.15 -25.58
CA THR A 3 12.68 -1.39 -24.33
C THR A 3 11.39 -1.14 -23.56
N TYR A 4 10.31 -0.68 -24.21
CA TYR A 4 9.06 -0.37 -23.51
C TYR A 4 8.28 -1.60 -23.07
N LEU A 5 8.29 -2.67 -23.87
CA LEU A 5 7.75 -3.97 -23.47
C LEU A 5 8.46 -4.54 -22.24
N LYS A 6 9.79 -4.46 -22.21
CA LYS A 6 10.58 -4.84 -21.04
C LYS A 6 10.21 -3.98 -19.84
N LEU A 7 10.13 -2.66 -20.00
CA LEU A 7 9.73 -1.75 -18.91
C LEU A 7 8.33 -2.07 -18.39
N LEU A 8 7.36 -2.41 -19.26
CA LEU A 8 6.02 -2.82 -18.85
C LEU A 8 6.07 -4.04 -17.92
N THR A 9 6.79 -5.10 -18.32
CA THR A 9 6.78 -6.37 -17.57
C THR A 9 7.69 -6.38 -16.35
N THR A 10 8.68 -5.49 -16.27
CA THR A 10 9.61 -5.42 -15.13
C THR A 10 9.29 -4.32 -14.11
N THR A 11 8.42 -3.37 -14.45
CA THR A 11 8.09 -2.25 -13.54
C THR A 11 7.08 -2.71 -12.48
N VAL A 12 7.54 -2.83 -11.24
CA VAL A 12 6.75 -3.15 -10.05
C VAL A 12 6.70 -1.95 -9.11
N TYR A 13 5.60 -1.82 -8.36
CA TYR A 13 5.44 -0.74 -7.39
C TYR A 13 6.30 -0.98 -6.15
N ASP A 14 7.23 -0.09 -5.89
CA ASP A 14 8.24 -0.17 -4.82
C ASP A 14 7.80 0.49 -3.50
N ARG A 15 6.55 0.95 -3.42
CA ARG A 15 5.98 1.75 -2.30
C ARG A 15 6.60 3.14 -2.12
N VAL A 16 7.43 3.59 -3.07
CA VAL A 16 7.97 4.94 -3.06
C VAL A 16 7.05 5.85 -3.89
N GLY A 17 6.65 6.96 -3.29
CA GLY A 17 5.65 7.84 -3.88
C GLY A 17 4.22 7.31 -3.71
N GLY A 18 3.34 7.65 -4.65
CA GLY A 18 1.95 7.18 -4.66
C GLY A 18 1.71 6.13 -5.73
N VAL A 19 0.77 5.21 -5.46
CA VAL A 19 0.38 4.18 -6.44
C VAL A 19 -0.20 4.79 -7.73
N ARG A 20 -0.77 5.99 -7.63
CA ARG A 20 -1.25 6.76 -8.79
C ARG A 20 -0.12 7.10 -9.76
N ASP A 21 1.03 7.53 -9.25
CA ASP A 21 2.19 7.91 -10.07
C ASP A 21 2.77 6.69 -10.78
N HIS A 22 2.81 5.55 -10.08
CA HIS A 22 3.16 4.25 -10.65
C HIS A 22 2.24 3.86 -11.82
N ILE A 23 0.92 3.98 -11.65
CA ILE A 23 -0.04 3.67 -12.72
C ILE A 23 0.15 4.62 -13.92
N ILE A 24 0.38 5.91 -13.68
CA ILE A 24 0.66 6.89 -14.75
C ILE A 24 1.91 6.46 -15.54
N LYS A 25 2.95 5.99 -14.84
CA LYS A 25 4.19 5.48 -15.46
C LYS A 25 3.93 4.26 -16.34
N LEU A 26 3.15 3.29 -15.84
CA LEU A 26 2.75 2.11 -16.63
C LEU A 26 1.93 2.50 -17.87
N LYS A 27 0.97 3.41 -17.73
CA LYS A 27 0.18 3.94 -18.86
C LYS A 27 1.07 4.61 -19.90
N HIS A 28 2.08 5.36 -19.46
CA HIS A 28 3.05 5.97 -20.37
C HIS A 28 3.79 4.92 -21.20
N TYR A 29 4.35 3.88 -20.56
CA TYR A 29 5.02 2.79 -21.28
C TYR A 29 4.09 2.00 -22.19
N PHE A 30 2.84 1.79 -21.76
CA PHE A 30 1.81 1.10 -22.52
C PHE A 30 1.49 1.86 -23.82
N ASN A 31 1.29 3.17 -23.72
CA ASN A 31 1.05 4.03 -24.88
C ASN A 31 2.27 4.03 -25.83
N LYS A 32 3.50 4.11 -25.28
CA LYS A 32 4.72 4.03 -26.10
C LYS A 32 4.90 2.68 -26.79
N ALA A 33 4.51 1.58 -26.17
CA ALA A 33 4.50 0.27 -26.83
C ALA A 33 3.47 0.23 -27.98
N ASN A 34 2.30 0.81 -27.79
CA ASN A 34 1.27 0.85 -28.83
C ASN A 34 1.60 1.80 -29.99
N GLU A 35 2.29 2.92 -29.74
CA GLU A 35 2.87 3.76 -30.81
C GLU A 35 3.83 2.95 -31.72
N LEU A 36 4.48 1.92 -31.17
CA LEU A 36 5.35 1.00 -31.90
C LEU A 36 4.60 -0.20 -32.51
N LYS A 37 3.28 -0.14 -32.63
CA LYS A 37 2.40 -1.16 -33.23
C LYS A 37 2.37 -2.51 -32.50
N VAL A 38 2.51 -2.50 -31.17
CA VAL A 38 2.35 -3.72 -30.34
C VAL A 38 0.87 -4.10 -30.13
N GLU A 39 -0.06 -3.13 -30.28
CA GLU A 39 -1.52 -3.36 -30.22
C GLU A 39 -2.02 -4.02 -28.92
N LEU A 40 -1.51 -3.58 -27.77
CA LEU A 40 -1.95 -4.02 -26.45
C LEU A 40 -3.36 -3.49 -26.13
N SER A 41 -4.20 -4.36 -25.55
CA SER A 41 -5.57 -4.03 -25.17
C SER A 41 -5.67 -3.39 -23.77
N GLU A 42 -6.78 -2.68 -23.50
CA GLU A 42 -7.06 -2.17 -22.15
C GLU A 42 -7.16 -3.31 -21.12
N LYS A 43 -7.66 -4.49 -21.53
CA LYS A 43 -7.67 -5.68 -20.67
C LYS A 43 -6.27 -6.07 -20.21
N PHE A 44 -5.27 -5.98 -21.09
CA PHE A 44 -3.88 -6.21 -20.73
C PHE A 44 -3.35 -5.15 -19.76
N LEU A 45 -3.69 -3.87 -19.97
CA LEU A 45 -3.31 -2.79 -19.05
C LEU A 45 -3.89 -3.00 -17.64
N LYS A 46 -5.15 -3.40 -17.53
CA LYS A 46 -5.80 -3.71 -16.24
C LYS A 46 -5.08 -4.86 -15.52
N TRP A 47 -4.79 -5.94 -16.24
CA TRP A 47 -4.00 -7.06 -15.70
C TRP A 47 -2.61 -6.62 -15.25
N LEU A 48 -1.92 -5.83 -16.07
CA LEU A 48 -0.56 -5.36 -15.76
C LEU A 48 -0.51 -4.48 -14.52
N ILE A 49 -1.49 -3.58 -14.35
CA ILE A 49 -1.61 -2.77 -13.13
C ILE A 49 -1.70 -3.68 -11.92
N LEU A 50 -2.59 -4.68 -11.93
CA LEU A 50 -2.76 -5.62 -10.81
C LEU A 50 -1.49 -6.43 -10.54
N GLU A 51 -0.83 -6.92 -11.59
CA GLU A 51 0.38 -7.73 -11.47
C GLU A 51 1.54 -6.93 -10.89
N SER A 52 1.65 -5.65 -11.25
CA SER A 52 2.73 -4.77 -10.78
C SER A 52 2.65 -4.38 -9.29
N LEU A 53 1.53 -4.65 -8.62
CA LEU A 53 1.32 -4.27 -7.21
C LEU A 53 1.91 -5.31 -6.25
N PRO A 54 2.52 -4.89 -5.12
CA PRO A 54 3.09 -5.81 -4.14
C PRO A 54 2.00 -6.57 -3.36
N THR A 55 2.42 -7.59 -2.61
CA THR A 55 1.54 -8.50 -1.86
C THR A 55 0.62 -7.83 -0.84
N SER A 56 0.94 -6.62 -0.35
CA SER A 56 -0.01 -5.88 0.52
C SER A 56 -1.32 -5.53 -0.18
N PHE A 57 -1.41 -5.64 -1.51
CA PHE A 57 -2.62 -5.43 -2.28
C PHE A 57 -3.38 -6.75 -2.58
N ASP A 58 -2.92 -7.90 -2.10
CA ASP A 58 -3.50 -9.20 -2.47
C ASP A 58 -4.99 -9.31 -2.08
N ALA A 59 -5.41 -8.75 -0.95
CA ALA A 59 -6.82 -8.69 -0.56
C ALA A 59 -7.69 -7.97 -1.62
N MET A 60 -7.17 -6.88 -2.19
CA MET A 60 -7.83 -6.15 -3.28
C MET A 60 -7.84 -6.97 -4.57
N LYS A 61 -6.72 -7.63 -4.93
CA LYS A 61 -6.64 -8.50 -6.11
C LYS A 61 -7.64 -9.68 -6.02
N LEU A 62 -7.78 -10.30 -4.85
CA LEU A 62 -8.77 -11.35 -4.61
C LEU A 62 -10.20 -10.84 -4.81
N THR A 63 -10.48 -9.62 -4.34
CA THR A 63 -11.79 -8.98 -4.56
C THR A 63 -12.07 -8.75 -6.03
N TYR A 64 -11.08 -8.26 -6.79
CA TYR A 64 -11.18 -8.10 -8.24
C TYR A 64 -11.52 -9.43 -8.94
N ASN A 65 -10.80 -10.50 -8.59
CA ASN A 65 -11.01 -11.82 -9.21
C ASN A 65 -12.36 -12.47 -8.82
N ALA A 66 -12.84 -12.22 -7.61
CA ALA A 66 -14.10 -12.79 -7.11
C ALA A 66 -15.33 -12.07 -7.69
N LEU A 67 -15.22 -10.78 -8.00
CA LEU A 67 -16.29 -10.02 -8.61
C LEU A 67 -16.44 -10.43 -10.07
N LYS A 68 -17.64 -10.88 -10.44
CA LYS A 68 -18.01 -11.18 -11.83
C LYS A 68 -18.21 -9.90 -12.68
N GLU A 69 -18.09 -8.73 -12.07
CA GLU A 69 -18.24 -7.43 -12.71
C GLU A 69 -16.90 -7.02 -13.33
N GLU A 70 -16.89 -6.67 -14.63
CA GLU A 70 -15.71 -6.11 -15.26
C GLU A 70 -15.50 -4.67 -14.79
N TRP A 71 -14.38 -4.41 -14.09
CA TRP A 71 -14.04 -3.05 -13.73
C TRP A 71 -13.54 -2.27 -14.95
N THR A 72 -14.00 -1.03 -15.08
CA THR A 72 -13.38 -0.04 -15.96
C THR A 72 -12.00 0.33 -15.45
N LEU A 73 -11.11 0.79 -16.33
CA LEU A 73 -9.78 1.25 -15.92
C LEU A 73 -9.87 2.36 -14.86
N GLU A 74 -10.83 3.28 -14.97
CA GLU A 74 -11.05 4.35 -14.00
C GLU A 74 -11.46 3.83 -12.62
N LYS A 75 -12.39 2.86 -12.59
CA LYS A 75 -12.82 2.19 -11.35
C LYS A 75 -11.64 1.48 -10.68
N LEU A 76 -10.85 0.73 -11.46
CA LEU A 76 -9.64 0.07 -10.96
C LEU A 76 -8.65 1.08 -10.36
N MET A 77 -8.36 2.17 -11.07
CA MET A 77 -7.45 3.21 -10.56
C MET A 77 -7.93 3.82 -9.24
N SER A 78 -9.23 4.12 -9.13
CA SER A 78 -9.83 4.65 -7.91
C SER A 78 -9.67 3.69 -6.73
N ILE A 79 -9.99 2.42 -6.93
CA ILE A 79 -9.92 1.38 -5.89
C ILE A 79 -8.47 1.19 -5.42
N VAL A 80 -7.51 1.13 -6.35
CA VAL A 80 -6.09 0.94 -6.02
C VAL A 80 -5.56 2.11 -5.17
N VAL A 81 -5.92 3.35 -5.52
CA VAL A 81 -5.54 4.56 -4.75
C VAL A 81 -6.19 4.54 -3.36
N GLN A 82 -7.49 4.23 -3.28
CA GLN A 82 -8.18 4.16 -2.00
C GLN A 82 -7.59 3.07 -1.08
N HIS A 83 -7.23 1.92 -1.66
CA HIS A 83 -6.61 0.83 -0.93
C HIS A 83 -5.24 1.22 -0.36
N GLU A 84 -4.41 1.95 -1.13
CA GLU A 84 -3.14 2.48 -0.63
C GLU A 84 -3.34 3.39 0.60
N VAL A 85 -4.31 4.29 0.56
CA VAL A 85 -4.63 5.18 1.69
C VAL A 85 -5.03 4.38 2.93
N SER A 86 -5.82 3.32 2.74
CA SER A 86 -6.24 2.42 3.82
C SER A 86 -5.05 1.67 4.44
N LEU A 87 -4.10 1.20 3.61
CA LEU A 87 -2.86 0.57 4.07
C LEU A 87 -2.04 1.53 4.94
N LYS A 88 -1.81 2.77 4.49
CA LYS A 88 -1.03 3.74 5.29
C LYS A 88 -1.69 4.05 6.64
N LYS A 89 -3.03 4.09 6.68
CA LYS A 89 -3.79 4.28 7.92
C LYS A 89 -3.65 3.08 8.86
N ASN A 90 -3.73 1.85 8.36
CA ASN A 90 -3.63 0.65 9.20
C ASN A 90 -2.23 0.48 9.81
N GLU A 91 -1.17 0.79 9.05
CA GLU A 91 0.21 0.78 9.53
C GLU A 91 0.41 1.80 10.66
N THR A 92 -0.13 3.00 10.48
CA THR A 92 -0.08 4.08 11.49
C THR A 92 -0.78 3.65 12.79
N HIS A 93 -1.97 3.05 12.69
CA HIS A 93 -2.70 2.55 13.86
C HIS A 93 -1.95 1.42 14.57
N PHE A 94 -1.34 0.49 13.82
CA PHE A 94 -0.57 -0.60 14.40
C PHE A 94 0.67 -0.08 15.17
N ILE A 95 1.41 0.86 14.59
CA ILE A 95 2.57 1.50 15.25
C ILE A 95 2.14 2.23 16.54
N ALA A 96 1.01 2.94 16.51
CA ALA A 96 0.47 3.62 17.69
C ALA A 96 0.07 2.61 18.80
N LEU A 97 -0.48 1.45 18.44
CA LEU A 97 -0.82 0.40 19.41
C LEU A 97 0.43 -0.18 20.09
N VAL A 98 1.47 -0.50 19.30
CA VAL A 98 2.71 -1.09 19.80
C VAL A 98 3.47 -0.12 20.72
N THR A 99 3.52 1.16 20.36
CA THR A 99 4.21 2.19 21.18
C THR A 99 3.48 2.44 22.50
N ASN A 100 2.14 2.45 22.53
CA ASN A 100 1.34 2.59 23.75
C ASN A 100 1.41 1.36 24.68
N GLN A 101 1.66 0.16 24.16
CA GLN A 101 1.92 -1.03 24.99
C GLN A 101 3.30 -0.97 25.67
N GLY A 102 4.31 -0.36 25.01
CA GLY A 102 5.65 -0.18 25.58
C GLY A 102 5.72 0.80 26.76
N SER A 103 4.80 1.76 26.86
CA SER A 103 4.78 2.78 27.92
C SER A 103 4.05 2.36 29.21
N ASN A 104 3.45 1.17 29.26
CA ASN A 104 2.73 0.66 30.45
C ASN A 104 3.58 -0.23 31.37
N MET A 105 4.91 -0.19 31.27
CA MET A 105 5.81 -0.80 32.26
C MET A 105 6.20 0.22 33.35
N LYS A 106 5.42 0.21 34.44
CA LYS A 106 5.74 0.59 35.83
C LYS A 106 6.40 1.95 36.10
N LYS A 107 5.64 2.86 36.72
CA LYS A 107 6.15 3.69 37.83
C LYS A 107 5.42 3.32 39.12
N LYS A 108 6.05 2.46 39.94
CA LYS A 108 5.64 2.29 41.35
C LYS A 108 5.85 3.63 42.06
N PRO A 109 4.89 4.14 42.85
CA PRO A 109 5.11 5.33 43.65
C PRO A 109 6.16 5.05 44.74
N PRO A 110 7.01 6.04 45.10
CA PRO A 110 7.95 5.87 46.19
C PRO A 110 7.17 5.81 47.52
N HIS A 111 7.37 4.73 48.28
CA HIS A 111 6.93 4.63 49.67
C HIS A 111 7.61 5.74 50.47
N LYS A 112 6.83 6.69 50.99
CA LYS A 112 7.29 7.62 52.03
C LYS A 112 7.26 6.87 53.37
N ASN A 113 8.43 6.51 53.89
CA ASN A 113 8.58 6.17 55.30
C ASN A 113 8.94 7.45 56.05
N SER A 114 7.98 8.02 56.78
CA SER A 114 8.24 8.98 57.84
C SER A 114 7.97 8.28 59.17
N ILE A 115 9.03 7.78 59.79
CA ILE A 115 9.05 7.38 61.20
C ILE A 115 9.17 8.69 61.99
N GLU A 116 8.08 9.07 62.66
CA GLU A 116 8.10 10.13 63.66
C GLU A 116 8.25 9.44 65.03
N CYS A 117 9.48 9.35 65.52
CA CYS A 117 9.77 8.96 66.90
C CYS A 117 9.62 10.18 67.78
N LYS A 118 8.67 10.10 68.73
CA LYS A 118 8.56 10.99 69.89
C LYS A 118 9.69 10.69 70.89
N HIS A 119 10.26 11.73 71.48
CA HIS A 119 10.93 11.81 72.80
C HIS A 119 11.10 13.30 73.12
N ASP A 120 10.98 13.83 74.33
CA ASP A 120 10.27 13.53 75.57
C ASP A 120 10.02 14.91 76.21
#